data_AF-A0A534HXY2-F1
#
_entry.id   AF-A0A534HXY2-F1
#
_cell.length_a   1.000
_cell.length_b   1.000
_cell.length_c   1.000
_cell.angle_alpha   90.00
_cell.angle_beta   90.00
_cell.angle_gamma   90.00
#
_symmetry.space_group_name_H-M   'P 1'
#
loop_
_entity.id
_entity.type
_entity.pdbx_description
1 polymer ?
#
loop_
_entity_poly.entity_id
_entity_poly.type
_entity_poly.pdbx_seq_one_letter_code
_entity_poly.pdbx_strand_id
1 'polypeptide(L)' 'MTSTKARTQRKRAANAPLHVKRLLASSHLAPEIHDKAKGSMPRALPVRKGDTVRIMRGGFRGREGKVVSEESTK' A
#
# COMPACT_ATOMS: atom_id res chain seq x y z
N MET A 1 -14.22 15.27 -5.10
CA MET A 1 -15.17 15.66 -4.05
C MET A 1 -15.48 14.47 -3.15
N THR A 2 -15.02 14.52 -1.89
CA THR A 2 -15.23 13.46 -0.89
C THR A 2 -16.63 13.61 -0.28
N SER A 3 -17.43 12.54 -0.27
CA SER A 3 -18.77 12.55 0.34
C SER A 3 -18.66 12.32 1.84
N THR A 4 -19.36 13.09 2.66
CA THR A 4 -19.39 12.94 4.13
C THR A 4 -20.11 11.65 4.58
N LYS A 5 -20.86 10.98 3.69
CA LYS A 5 -21.62 9.76 4.02
C LYS A 5 -20.70 8.54 4.06
N ALA A 6 -20.46 7.98 5.25
CA ALA A 6 -19.60 6.80 5.46
C ALA A 6 -20.02 5.57 4.62
N ARG A 7 -21.33 5.33 4.48
CA ARG A 7 -21.88 4.24 3.63
C ARG A 7 -21.39 4.35 2.18
N THR A 8 -21.39 5.56 1.62
CA THR A 8 -20.97 5.81 0.24
C THR A 8 -19.47 5.63 0.07
N GLN A 9 -18.66 6.04 1.05
CA GLN A 9 -17.21 5.84 1.02
C GLN A 9 -16.83 4.36 1.05
N ARG A 10 -17.44 3.56 1.93
CA ARG A 10 -17.20 2.11 2.01
C ARG A 10 -17.60 1.41 0.70
N LYS A 11 -18.76 1.77 0.12
CA LYS A 11 -19.20 1.22 -1.18
C LYS A 11 -18.21 1.51 -2.30
N ARG A 12 -17.62 2.72 -2.33
CA ARG A 12 -16.61 3.10 -3.33
C ARG A 12 -15.32 2.31 -3.19
N ALA A 13 -14.84 2.11 -1.97
CA ALA A 13 -13.63 1.31 -1.73
C ALA A 13 -13.83 -0.16 -2.11
N ALA A 14 -14.96 -0.76 -1.72
CA ALA A 14 -15.29 -2.15 -2.05
C ALA A 14 -15.43 -2.40 -3.57
N ASN A 15 -16.14 -1.50 -4.26
CA ASN A 15 -16.42 -1.61 -5.69
C ASN A 15 -15.37 -0.91 -6.58
N ALA A 16 -14.20 -0.57 -6.03
CA ALA A 16 -13.15 0.09 -6.80
C ALA A 16 -12.65 -0.81 -7.96
N PRO A 17 -12.33 -0.24 -9.13
CA PRO A 17 -11.72 -0.98 -10.22
C PRO A 17 -10.28 -1.41 -9.87
N LEU A 18 -9.75 -2.41 -10.57
CA LEU A 18 -8.46 -3.05 -10.24
C LEU A 18 -7.28 -2.05 -10.19
N HIS A 19 -7.21 -1.11 -11.12
CA HIS A 19 -6.15 -0.10 -11.15
C HIS A 19 -6.19 0.83 -9.92
N VAL A 20 -7.38 1.10 -9.37
CA VAL A 20 -7.54 1.87 -8.12
C VAL A 20 -7.19 1.00 -6.92
N LYS A 21 -7.61 -0.27 -6.89
CA LYS A 21 -7.26 -1.21 -5.81
C LYS A 21 -5.74 -1.36 -5.67
N ARG A 22 -5.01 -1.40 -6.78
CA ARG A 22 -3.54 -1.40 -6.78
C ARG A 22 -2.95 -0.17 -6.11
N LEU A 23 -3.50 1.03 -6.35
CA LEU A 23 -3.04 2.27 -5.71
C LEU A 23 -3.36 2.30 -4.21
N LEU A 24 -4.51 1.73 -3.82
CA LEU A 24 -4.91 1.60 -2.41
C LEU A 24 -3.97 0.66 -1.64
N ALA A 25 -3.44 -0.37 -2.30
CA ALA A 25 -2.43 -1.28 -1.75
C ALA A 25 -1.00 -0.69 -1.82
N SER A 26 -0.84 0.53 -1.32
CA SER A 26 0.47 1.20 -1.21
C SER A 26 1.05 1.10 0.19
N SER A 27 2.39 1.05 0.25
CA SER A 27 3.14 0.99 1.50
C SER A 27 4.15 2.13 1.57
N HIS A 28 4.49 2.53 2.79
CA HIS A 28 5.51 3.54 3.03
C HIS A 28 6.91 2.99 2.77
N LEU A 29 7.76 3.81 2.17
CA LEU A 29 9.18 3.52 2.04
C LEU A 29 9.87 3.53 3.40
N ALA A 30 10.91 2.71 3.54
CA ALA A 30 11.78 2.74 4.71
C ALA A 30 12.44 4.14 4.83
N PRO A 31 12.67 4.66 6.06
CA PRO A 31 13.26 5.99 6.26
C PRO A 31 14.59 6.16 5.51
N GLU A 32 15.44 5.12 5.52
CA GLU A 32 16.74 5.15 4.82
C GLU A 32 16.60 5.32 3.30
N ILE A 33 15.62 4.64 2.69
CA ILE A 33 15.36 4.70 1.25
C ILE A 33 14.72 6.05 0.91
N HIS A 34 13.80 6.50 1.75
CA HIS A 34 13.14 7.78 1.62
C HIS A 34 14.13 8.94 1.72
N ASP A 35 15.07 8.89 2.66
CA ASP A 35 16.10 9.90 2.85
C ASP A 35 17.09 9.93 1.67
N LYS A 36 17.49 8.76 1.15
CA LYS A 36 18.32 8.65 -0.05
C LYS A 36 17.61 9.16 -1.31
N ALA A 37 16.31 8.97 -1.39
CA ALA A 37 15.50 9.33 -2.55
C ALA A 37 14.82 10.71 -2.44
N LYS A 38 15.23 11.54 -1.47
CA LYS A 38 14.65 12.87 -1.20
C LYS A 38 14.54 13.67 -2.50
N GLY A 39 13.30 13.86 -2.96
CA GLY A 39 12.95 14.66 -4.15
C GLY A 39 12.50 13.86 -5.38
N SER A 40 12.84 12.57 -5.49
CA SER A 40 12.53 11.77 -6.70
C SER A 40 11.37 10.78 -6.49
N MET A 41 11.16 10.29 -5.26
CA MET A 41 10.11 9.29 -4.97
C MET A 41 9.01 9.80 -4.04
N PRO A 42 7.75 9.37 -4.25
CA PRO A 42 6.64 9.63 -3.34
C PRO A 42 6.81 8.88 -2.02
N ARG A 43 6.16 9.36 -0.95
CA ARG A 43 6.23 8.77 0.39
C ARG A 43 5.72 7.32 0.46
N ALA A 44 4.78 6.98 -0.43
CA ALA A 44 4.20 5.65 -0.55
C ALA A 44 4.23 5.20 -2.01
N LEU A 45 4.53 3.93 -2.23
CA LEU A 45 4.47 3.28 -3.53
C LEU A 45 3.57 2.05 -3.46
N PRO A 46 2.85 1.73 -4.56
CA PRO A 46 2.18 0.43 -4.65
C PRO A 46 3.22 -0.66 -4.49
N VAL A 47 2.94 -1.62 -3.61
CA VAL A 47 3.82 -2.78 -3.39
C VAL A 47 3.97 -3.52 -4.73
N ARG A 48 5.13 -4.15 -4.97
CA ARG A 48 5.30 -5.08 -6.10
C ARG A 48 5.82 -6.44 -5.63
N LYS A 49 5.45 -7.48 -6.39
CA LYS A 49 6.04 -8.82 -6.27
C LYS A 49 7.56 -8.72 -6.38
N GLY A 50 8.25 -9.29 -5.40
CA GLY A 50 9.69 -9.29 -5.33
C GLY A 50 10.32 -8.21 -4.45
N ASP A 51 9.54 -7.26 -3.96
CA ASP A 51 10.03 -6.25 -3.01
C ASP A 51 10.30 -6.86 -1.63
N THR A 52 11.30 -6.32 -0.94
CA THR A 52 11.58 -6.64 0.47
C THR A 52 10.80 -5.70 1.35
N VAL A 53 9.96 -6.25 2.23
CA VAL A 53 9.10 -5.48 3.14
C VAL A 53 9.31 -5.90 4.58
N ARG A 54 9.08 -4.96 5.50
CA ARG A 54 9.09 -5.19 6.94
C ARG A 54 7.69 -5.03 7.50
N ILE A 55 7.24 -6.00 8.29
CA ILE A 55 5.92 -5.95 8.92
C ILE A 55 5.97 -5.04 10.15
N MET A 56 5.25 -3.91 10.10
CA MET A 56 5.27 -2.89 11.17
C MET A 56 4.22 -3.11 12.27
N ARG A 57 3.13 -3.82 11.97
CA ARG A 57 1.98 -4.02 12.88
C ARG A 57 1.47 -5.48 12.81
N GLY A 58 0.74 -5.91 13.83
CA GLY A 58 0.19 -7.28 13.93
C GLY A 58 1.13 -8.28 14.62
N GLY A 59 0.74 -9.57 14.64
CA GLY A 59 1.49 -10.63 15.35
C GLY A 59 2.86 -10.96 14.76
N PHE A 60 3.10 -10.61 13.50
CA PHE A 60 4.38 -10.81 12.80
C PHE A 60 5.27 -9.56 12.78
N ARG A 61 5.02 -8.61 13.69
CA ARG A 61 5.78 -7.36 13.77
C ARG A 61 7.28 -7.62 13.87
N GLY A 62 8.05 -6.86 13.11
CA GLY A 62 9.51 -6.92 13.10
C GLY A 62 10.11 -7.94 12.14
N ARG A 63 9.31 -8.81 11.52
CA ARG A 63 9.78 -9.73 10.48
C ARG A 63 9.96 -9.00 9.15
N GLU A 64 11.01 -9.39 8.45
CA GLU A 64 11.32 -8.97 7.09
C GLU A 64 11.07 -10.15 6.14
N GLY A 65 10.56 -9.85 4.96
CA GLY A 65 10.23 -10.88 3.98
C GLY A 65 10.04 -10.32 2.59
N LYS A 66 10.12 -11.21 1.59
CA LYS A 66 9.89 -10.88 0.18
C LYS A 66 8.42 -11.06 -0.16
N VAL A 67 7.85 -10.13 -0.92
CA VAL A 67 6.46 -10.20 -1.38
C VAL A 67 6.33 -11.28 -2.46
N VAL A 68 5.54 -12.31 -2.18
CA VAL A 68 5.33 -13.48 -3.08
C VAL A 68 4.22 -13.20 -4.08
N SER A 69 3.08 -12.72 -3.61
CA SER A 69 1.92 -12.40 -4.44
C SER A 69 1.23 -11.14 -3.94
N GLU A 70 0.63 -10.43 -4.90
CA GLU A 70 -0.30 -9.34 -4.65
C GLU A 70 -1.59 -9.70 -5.34
N GLU A 71 -2.62 -9.92 -4.54
CA GLU A 71 -3.97 -10.10 -5.03
C GLU A 71 -4.70 -8.76 -4.93
N SER A 72 -4.90 -8.12 -6.08
CA SER A 72 -5.73 -6.91 -6.20
C SER A 72 -7.17 -7.23 -6.61
N THR A 73 -7.54 -8.50 -6.50
CA THR A 73 -8.67 -9.16 -7.17
C THR A 73 -9.41 -10.03 -6.14
N LYS A 74 -10.75 -10.10 -6.16
CA LYS A 74 -11.50 -11.28 -6.64
C LYS A 74 -10.67 -12.55 -6.87
#